data_AF-A0A371D865-F1
#
_entry.id   AF-A0A371D865-F1
#
_cell.length_a   1.000
_cell.length_b   1.000
_cell.length_c   1.000
_cell.angle_alpha   90.00
_cell.angle_beta   90.00
_cell.angle_gamma   90.00
#
_symmetry.space_group_name_H-M   'P 1'
#
loop_
_entity.id
_entity.type
_entity.pdbx_description
1 polymer ?
#
loop_
_entity_poly.entity_id
_entity_poly.type
_entity_poly.pdbx_seq_one_letter_code
_entity_poly.pdbx_strand_id
1 'polypeptide(L)'
;MVRKLIIPSPSHYAAIRLNPVAMVEDLGLDDEATLAEARRLETKTYLAYLVWPAELPLPRMRWCRYNIEIISTTLRKPDPEAGITADMVVPIAPNTSHPAGREPIHTIPPFPFPNCFHWINNHAAVRIRTRRECFELHDGLCQLSGEEQVALTDRFSEDYERIGAFFLEQEQKAQACFPPGSRPDSPASVATDTHEKPTTGDLLNKLLSTAYLRYAKEEGVMTSSPSRRDDASSRSNSASDNSAAPASSTSSLGSDLDDVFGRTPDPTTGLIPLVDAWMDITEHLRADAIPSPDELEQEVEEVIDTGFYDASWLAT
;
A
#
# COMPACT_ATOMS: atom_id res chain seq x y z
N MET A 1 -2.60 6.19 29.04
CA MET A 1 -3.77 7.07 28.72
C MET A 1 -4.29 6.66 27.36
N VAL A 2 -5.58 6.38 27.17
CA VAL A 2 -6.10 5.95 25.86
C VAL A 2 -6.43 7.16 24.99
N ARG A 3 -5.85 7.26 23.80
CA ARG A 3 -6.18 8.29 22.79
C ARG A 3 -6.94 7.63 21.64
N LYS A 4 -7.91 8.33 21.05
CA LYS A 4 -8.67 7.83 19.89
C LYS A 4 -8.22 8.54 18.62
N LEU A 5 -7.87 7.78 17.60
CA LEU A 5 -7.40 8.28 16.31
C LEU A 5 -8.28 7.76 15.17
N ILE A 6 -8.55 8.59 14.15
CA ILE A 6 -9.36 8.18 12.98
C ILE A 6 -8.64 7.09 12.17
N ILE A 7 -7.31 7.18 12.12
CA ILE A 7 -6.41 6.25 11.43
C ILE A 7 -5.42 5.68 12.44
N PRO A 8 -4.82 4.50 12.17
CA PRO A 8 -3.75 3.97 13.01
C PRO A 8 -2.58 4.94 13.15
N SER A 9 -1.88 4.94 14.28
CA SER A 9 -0.64 5.72 14.37
C SER A 9 0.44 5.09 13.48
N PRO A 10 1.23 5.88 12.72
CA PRO A 10 2.45 5.37 12.10
C PRO A 10 3.44 4.85 13.16
N SER A 11 4.43 4.12 12.70
CA SER A 11 5.49 3.49 13.49
C SER A 11 5.04 2.40 14.45
N HIS A 12 3.83 1.88 14.27
CA HIS A 12 3.26 0.81 15.08
C HIS A 12 3.14 -0.48 14.27
N TYR A 13 3.12 -1.60 14.98
CA TYR A 13 2.77 -2.88 14.39
C TYR A 13 1.26 -3.10 14.45
N ALA A 14 0.72 -3.72 13.41
CA ALA A 14 -0.69 -4.06 13.31
C ALA A 14 -0.85 -5.45 12.70
N ALA A 15 -1.89 -6.16 13.13
CA ALA A 15 -2.42 -7.28 12.39
C ALA A 15 -3.32 -6.71 11.29
N ILE A 16 -3.12 -7.15 10.05
CA ILE A 16 -3.94 -6.71 8.91
C ILE A 16 -4.57 -7.91 8.22
N ARG A 17 -5.76 -7.74 7.66
CA ARG A 17 -6.41 -8.77 6.84
C ARG A 17 -7.15 -8.12 5.69
N LEU A 18 -7.02 -8.69 4.50
CA LEU A 18 -7.78 -8.26 3.33
C LEU A 18 -9.28 -8.40 3.59
N ASN A 19 -10.06 -7.42 3.12
CA ASN A 19 -11.51 -7.45 3.22
C ASN A 19 -12.12 -7.35 1.81
N PRO A 20 -12.23 -8.49 1.10
CA PRO A 20 -12.72 -8.52 -0.28
C PRO A 20 -14.14 -7.99 -0.39
N VAL A 21 -14.99 -8.28 0.61
CA VAL A 21 -16.38 -7.79 0.67
C VAL A 21 -16.40 -6.27 0.74
N ALA A 22 -15.71 -5.66 1.69
CA ALA A 22 -15.65 -4.21 1.79
C ALA A 22 -14.97 -3.57 0.57
N MET A 23 -14.06 -4.30 -0.09
CA MET A 23 -13.38 -3.82 -1.29
C MET A 23 -14.34 -3.75 -2.49
N VAL A 24 -15.14 -4.78 -2.73
CA VAL A 24 -16.17 -4.76 -3.78
C VAL A 24 -17.27 -3.75 -3.44
N GLU A 25 -17.63 -3.62 -2.16
CA GLU A 25 -18.60 -2.61 -1.72
C GLU A 25 -18.08 -1.19 -1.93
N ASP A 26 -16.81 -0.93 -1.64
CA ASP A 26 -16.20 0.38 -1.86
C ASP A 26 -16.11 0.72 -3.36
N LEU A 27 -16.02 -0.30 -4.22
CA LEU A 27 -16.09 -0.18 -5.67
C LEU A 27 -17.53 0.05 -6.19
N GLY A 28 -18.56 -0.18 -5.38
CA GLY A 28 -19.96 -0.14 -5.80
C GLY A 28 -20.45 -1.40 -6.52
N LEU A 29 -19.69 -2.49 -6.41
CA LEU A 29 -19.99 -3.81 -7.00
C LEU A 29 -20.76 -4.66 -5.96
N ASP A 30 -21.93 -4.16 -5.59
CA ASP A 30 -22.75 -4.66 -4.47
C ASP A 30 -23.81 -5.71 -4.87
N ASP A 31 -23.73 -6.26 -6.08
CA ASP A 31 -24.68 -7.29 -6.49
C ASP A 31 -24.44 -8.59 -5.71
N GLU A 32 -25.51 -9.35 -5.46
CA GLU A 32 -25.42 -10.53 -4.60
C GLU A 32 -24.49 -11.61 -5.15
N ALA A 33 -24.29 -11.68 -6.47
CA ALA A 33 -23.36 -12.66 -7.06
C ALA A 33 -21.91 -12.27 -6.74
N THR A 34 -21.53 -11.01 -6.98
CA THR A 34 -20.20 -10.49 -6.63
C THR A 34 -19.93 -10.59 -5.13
N LEU A 35 -20.89 -10.22 -4.29
CA LEU A 35 -20.75 -10.34 -2.84
C LEU A 35 -20.63 -11.80 -2.38
N ALA A 36 -21.34 -12.72 -3.02
CA ALA A 36 -21.23 -14.15 -2.72
C ALA A 36 -19.84 -14.70 -3.08
N GLU A 37 -19.25 -14.26 -4.19
CA GLU A 37 -17.87 -14.62 -4.57
C GLU A 37 -16.84 -14.02 -3.62
N ALA A 38 -16.97 -12.72 -3.30
CA ALA A 38 -16.09 -12.04 -2.36
C ALA A 38 -16.09 -12.71 -0.96
N ARG A 39 -17.25 -13.21 -0.50
CA ARG A 39 -17.38 -13.95 0.77
C ARG A 39 -16.73 -15.34 0.74
N ARG A 40 -16.45 -15.90 -0.45
CA ARG A 40 -15.80 -17.21 -0.60
C ARG A 40 -14.28 -17.14 -0.59
N LEU A 41 -13.72 -15.95 -0.78
CA LEU A 41 -12.27 -15.73 -0.72
C LEU A 41 -11.78 -15.91 0.71
N GLU A 42 -10.83 -16.83 0.90
CA GLU A 42 -10.23 -17.10 2.20
C GLU A 42 -9.06 -16.14 2.42
N THR A 43 -9.22 -15.19 3.36
CA THR A 43 -8.18 -14.19 3.64
C THR A 43 -7.43 -14.48 4.92
N LYS A 44 -6.10 -14.29 4.88
CA LYS A 44 -5.23 -14.51 6.04
C LYS A 44 -4.94 -13.22 6.79
N THR A 45 -4.61 -13.36 8.07
CA THR A 45 -4.17 -12.22 8.88
C THR A 45 -2.65 -12.16 8.84
N TYR A 46 -2.10 -11.04 8.41
CA TYR A 46 -0.67 -10.78 8.30
C TYR A 46 -0.22 -9.82 9.39
N LEU A 47 1.05 -9.91 9.77
CA LEU A 47 1.70 -8.94 10.64
C LEU A 47 2.31 -7.84 9.77
N ALA A 48 2.02 -6.59 10.06
CA ALA A 48 2.54 -5.45 9.32
C ALA A 48 3.10 -4.38 10.26
N TYR A 49 4.14 -3.69 9.80
CA TYR A 49 4.63 -2.46 10.38
C TYR A 49 4.10 -1.27 9.56
N LEU A 50 3.47 -0.32 10.23
CA LEU A 50 2.85 0.85 9.61
C LEU A 50 3.89 1.95 9.43
N VAL A 51 4.37 2.16 8.20
CA VAL A 51 5.46 3.11 7.93
C VAL A 51 4.93 4.54 8.02
N TRP A 52 4.14 4.96 7.03
CA TRP A 52 3.51 6.28 7.00
C TRP A 52 2.18 6.24 6.23
N PRO A 53 1.17 7.01 6.67
CA PRO A 53 0.01 7.28 5.83
C PRO A 53 0.44 8.05 4.58
N ALA A 54 -0.11 7.69 3.44
CA ALA A 54 0.10 8.40 2.17
C ALA A 54 -0.84 9.61 2.01
N GLU A 55 -1.73 9.85 2.98
CA GLU A 55 -2.71 10.95 2.96
C GLU A 55 -3.09 11.37 4.40
N LEU A 56 -3.45 12.65 4.57
CA LEU A 56 -3.79 13.18 5.89
C LEU A 56 -5.20 12.75 6.35
N PRO A 57 -5.37 12.44 7.65
CA PRO A 57 -6.65 12.05 8.20
C PRO A 57 -7.68 13.19 8.13
N LEU A 58 -8.85 12.89 7.57
CA LEU A 58 -10.02 13.74 7.51
C LEU A 58 -11.21 13.06 8.22
N PRO A 59 -12.13 13.85 8.81
CA PRO A 59 -13.38 13.30 9.33
C PRO A 59 -14.15 12.54 8.24
N ARG A 60 -14.72 11.39 8.61
CA ARG A 60 -15.57 10.55 7.73
C ARG A 60 -14.86 9.94 6.52
N MET A 61 -13.53 9.90 6.49
CA MET A 61 -12.81 9.07 5.50
C MET A 61 -13.29 7.62 5.60
N ARG A 62 -13.45 6.94 4.46
CA ARG A 62 -13.82 5.51 4.41
C ARG A 62 -12.62 4.60 4.72
N TRP A 63 -11.46 5.02 4.25
CA TRP A 63 -10.18 4.35 4.41
C TRP A 63 -9.07 5.38 4.32
N CYS A 64 -7.86 5.00 4.72
CA CYS A 64 -6.64 5.80 4.56
C CYS A 64 -5.56 4.95 3.88
N ARG A 65 -4.94 5.49 2.82
CA ARG A 65 -3.78 4.85 2.17
C ARG A 65 -2.58 4.82 3.10
N TYR A 66 -1.91 3.69 3.16
CA TYR A 66 -0.70 3.46 3.94
C TYR A 66 0.36 2.77 3.09
N ASN A 67 1.60 3.18 3.29
CA ASN A 67 2.75 2.34 3.02
C ASN A 67 3.01 1.51 4.27
N ILE A 68 3.08 0.19 4.11
CA ILE A 68 3.35 -0.76 5.17
C ILE A 68 4.52 -1.65 4.80
N GLU A 69 5.15 -2.25 5.80
CA GLU A 69 6.08 -3.36 5.62
C GLU A 69 5.45 -4.63 6.18
N ILE A 70 5.38 -5.68 5.38
CA ILE A 70 4.90 -6.97 5.90
C ILE A 70 6.03 -7.62 6.69
N ILE A 71 5.72 -8.16 7.86
CA ILE A 71 6.69 -8.78 8.75
C ILE A 71 6.68 -10.28 8.53
N SER A 72 7.86 -10.85 8.36
CA SER A 72 8.03 -12.29 8.18
C SER A 72 8.52 -12.98 9.44
N THR A 73 8.23 -14.26 9.55
CA THR A 73 8.78 -15.19 10.56
C THR A 73 9.99 -15.97 10.08
N THR A 74 10.44 -15.71 8.84
CA THR A 74 11.51 -16.44 8.17
C THR A 74 12.47 -15.48 7.46
N LEU A 75 13.63 -15.99 7.05
CA LEU A 75 14.50 -15.27 6.12
C LEU A 75 13.81 -15.14 4.77
N ARG A 76 14.13 -14.06 4.05
CA ARG A 76 13.56 -13.82 2.73
C ARG A 76 14.05 -14.79 1.69
N LYS A 77 13.20 -15.06 0.69
CA LYS A 77 13.66 -15.70 -0.54
C LYS A 77 14.62 -14.75 -1.27
N PRO A 78 15.77 -15.23 -1.78
CA PRO A 78 16.61 -14.45 -2.67
C PRO A 78 15.85 -14.07 -3.94
N ASP A 79 16.19 -12.90 -4.49
CA ASP A 79 15.70 -12.39 -5.75
C ASP A 79 16.93 -11.95 -6.56
N PRO A 80 17.53 -12.89 -7.32
CA PRO A 80 18.76 -12.65 -8.04
C PRO A 80 18.65 -11.55 -9.09
N GLU A 81 17.44 -11.28 -9.61
CA GLU A 81 17.22 -10.24 -10.61
C GLU A 81 17.31 -8.83 -10.01
N ALA A 82 17.00 -8.70 -8.73
CA ALA A 82 17.09 -7.45 -7.98
C ALA A 82 18.35 -7.33 -7.12
N GLY A 83 19.33 -8.24 -7.27
CA GLY A 83 20.54 -8.24 -6.45
C GLY A 83 20.29 -8.57 -4.97
N ILE A 84 19.14 -9.19 -4.69
CA ILE A 84 18.64 -9.40 -3.36
C ILE A 84 19.04 -10.79 -2.85
N THR A 85 19.47 -10.84 -1.58
CA THR A 85 19.92 -12.07 -0.91
C THR A 85 19.13 -12.36 0.35
N ALA A 86 19.13 -13.63 0.80
CA ALA A 86 18.33 -14.09 1.94
C ALA A 86 18.70 -13.41 3.28
N ASP A 87 19.94 -12.91 3.41
CA ASP A 87 20.44 -12.22 4.60
C ASP A 87 20.10 -10.73 4.63
N MET A 88 19.46 -10.16 3.60
CA MET A 88 19.05 -8.75 3.62
C MET A 88 17.74 -8.57 4.41
N VAL A 89 17.82 -8.82 5.72
CA VAL A 89 16.73 -8.74 6.69
C VAL A 89 17.21 -8.12 8.00
N VAL A 90 16.32 -7.55 8.79
CA VAL A 90 16.64 -7.02 10.13
C VAL A 90 15.79 -7.75 11.16
N PRO A 91 16.39 -8.46 12.14
CA PRO A 91 15.62 -9.18 13.15
C PRO A 91 14.91 -8.21 14.10
N ILE A 92 13.75 -8.61 14.61
CA ILE A 92 12.99 -7.88 15.63
C ILE A 92 13.21 -8.56 16.98
N ALA A 93 13.76 -7.85 17.97
CA ALA A 93 13.99 -8.40 19.30
C ALA A 93 12.67 -8.98 19.87
N PRO A 94 12.67 -10.20 20.43
CA PRO A 94 13.83 -10.92 20.96
C PRO A 94 14.54 -11.85 19.96
N ASN A 95 14.17 -11.82 18.68
CA ASN A 95 14.88 -12.57 17.66
C ASN A 95 16.31 -12.06 17.52
N THR A 96 17.30 -12.94 17.65
CA THR A 96 18.73 -12.65 17.45
C THR A 96 19.34 -13.46 16.31
N SER A 97 18.51 -14.23 15.59
CA SER A 97 18.95 -15.16 14.56
C SER A 97 19.16 -14.45 13.23
N HIS A 98 20.34 -13.90 13.00
CA HIS A 98 20.74 -13.35 11.70
C HIS A 98 22.05 -14.00 11.19
N PRO A 99 22.15 -14.40 9.90
CA PRO A 99 23.35 -15.07 9.37
C PRO A 99 24.66 -14.33 9.61
N ALA A 100 24.65 -13.00 9.47
CA ALA A 100 25.79 -12.13 9.72
C ALA A 100 25.87 -11.54 11.15
N GLY A 101 24.99 -11.98 12.07
CA GLY A 101 24.95 -11.45 13.44
C GLY A 101 24.49 -9.99 13.55
N ARG A 102 23.60 -9.55 12.65
CA ARG A 102 23.04 -8.19 12.65
C ARG A 102 22.24 -7.96 13.94
N GLU A 103 22.44 -6.79 14.52
CA GLU A 103 21.75 -6.39 15.75
C GLU A 103 20.24 -6.24 15.50
N PRO A 104 19.38 -6.76 16.39
CA PRO A 104 17.94 -6.61 16.27
C PRO A 104 17.45 -5.19 16.55
N ILE A 105 16.32 -4.83 15.95
CA ILE A 105 15.56 -3.64 16.32
C ILE A 105 14.64 -3.93 17.50
N HIS A 106 14.44 -2.94 18.36
CA HIS A 106 13.67 -3.08 19.60
C HIS A 106 12.37 -2.30 19.54
N THR A 107 11.30 -2.92 20.02
CA THR A 107 10.00 -2.29 20.14
C THR A 107 9.71 -1.87 21.58
N ILE A 108 8.80 -0.92 21.73
CA ILE A 108 8.23 -0.52 23.03
C ILE A 108 6.71 -0.70 22.96
N PRO A 109 6.09 -1.55 23.79
CA PRO A 109 6.73 -2.55 24.66
C PRO A 109 7.49 -3.64 23.87
N PRO A 110 8.25 -4.54 24.54
CA PRO A 110 8.99 -5.62 23.88
C PRO A 110 8.11 -6.46 22.96
N PHE A 111 8.65 -6.85 21.81
CA PHE A 111 7.88 -7.49 20.76
C PHE A 111 7.40 -8.88 21.21
N PRO A 112 6.14 -9.25 20.95
CA PRO A 112 5.56 -10.48 21.49
C PRO A 112 5.97 -11.74 20.71
N PHE A 113 6.53 -11.60 19.51
CA PHE A 113 6.83 -12.74 18.63
C PHE A 113 8.36 -12.95 18.51
N PRO A 114 8.86 -14.18 18.72
CA PRO A 114 10.28 -14.41 18.94
C PRO A 114 11.14 -14.57 17.68
N ASN A 115 10.52 -14.65 16.50
CA ASN A 115 11.18 -15.06 15.25
C ASN A 115 10.87 -14.12 14.07
N CYS A 116 10.57 -12.85 14.35
CA CYS A 116 10.16 -11.90 13.32
C CYS A 116 11.34 -11.12 12.71
N PHE A 117 11.16 -10.70 11.46
CA PHE A 117 12.12 -9.95 10.66
C PHE A 117 11.44 -8.87 9.83
N HIS A 118 12.07 -7.70 9.71
CA HIS A 118 11.87 -6.80 8.57
C HIS A 118 12.66 -7.33 7.38
N TRP A 119 12.08 -7.28 6.18
CA TRP A 119 12.76 -7.63 4.93
C TRP A 119 13.02 -6.35 4.13
N ILE A 120 14.20 -6.24 3.50
CA ILE A 120 14.46 -5.08 2.63
C ILE A 120 13.49 -5.08 1.45
N ASN A 121 13.00 -3.90 1.08
CA ASN A 121 12.07 -3.69 -0.04
C ASN A 121 10.78 -4.52 0.05
N ASN A 122 10.29 -4.81 1.26
CA ASN A 122 9.07 -5.57 1.48
C ASN A 122 7.86 -4.67 1.76
N HIS A 123 7.79 -3.58 1.01
CA HIS A 123 6.74 -2.57 1.16
C HIS A 123 5.49 -2.96 0.36
N ALA A 124 4.33 -2.74 0.94
CA ALA A 124 3.05 -2.83 0.25
C ALA A 124 2.25 -1.54 0.45
N ALA A 125 1.52 -1.14 -0.58
CA ALA A 125 0.52 -0.09 -0.47
C ALA A 125 -0.84 -0.73 -0.14
N VAL A 126 -1.49 -0.24 0.90
CA VAL A 126 -2.82 -0.72 1.32
C VAL A 126 -3.75 0.44 1.61
N ARG A 127 -5.05 0.22 1.49
CA ARG A 127 -6.09 1.09 2.06
C ARG A 127 -6.52 0.51 3.39
N ILE A 128 -6.24 1.19 4.50
CA ILE A 128 -6.70 0.76 5.83
C ILE A 128 -8.07 1.36 6.08
N ARG A 129 -9.08 0.50 6.27
CA ARG A 129 -10.45 0.93 6.53
C ARG A 129 -10.56 1.68 7.86
N THR A 130 -11.23 2.82 7.86
CA THR A 130 -11.52 3.55 9.09
C THR A 130 -12.67 2.89 9.85
N ARG A 131 -12.76 3.13 11.17
CA ARG A 131 -13.78 2.53 12.03
C ARG A 131 -14.57 3.61 12.75
N ARG A 132 -15.85 3.34 13.02
CA ARG A 132 -16.70 4.27 13.80
C ARG A 132 -16.15 4.46 15.22
N GLU A 133 -15.62 3.38 15.78
CA GLU A 133 -15.07 3.32 17.14
C GLU A 133 -13.69 4.00 17.27
N CYS A 134 -13.10 4.41 16.14
CA CYS A 134 -11.71 4.89 16.02
C CYS A 134 -10.67 3.83 16.45
N PHE A 135 -9.40 4.11 16.23
CA PHE A 135 -8.27 3.33 16.73
C PHE A 135 -7.90 3.80 18.13
N GLU A 136 -7.82 2.87 19.08
CA GLU A 136 -7.42 3.16 20.44
C GLU A 136 -5.91 3.03 20.57
N LEU A 137 -5.24 4.16 20.80
CA LEU A 137 -3.81 4.23 21.05
C LEU A 137 -3.58 4.17 22.55
N HIS A 138 -2.92 3.11 23.01
CA HIS A 138 -2.53 2.91 24.40
C HIS A 138 -1.10 2.40 24.53
N ASP A 139 -0.57 2.46 25.75
CA ASP A 139 0.85 2.20 26.05
C ASP A 139 1.27 0.73 25.81
N GLY A 140 0.31 -0.19 25.70
CA GLY A 140 0.54 -1.60 25.35
C GLY A 140 0.76 -1.89 23.86
N LEU A 141 0.58 -0.92 22.97
CA LEU A 141 0.73 -1.15 21.53
C LEU A 141 2.20 -1.16 21.12
N CYS A 142 2.61 -2.22 20.41
CA CYS A 142 3.98 -2.38 19.95
C CYS A 142 4.32 -1.33 18.88
N GLN A 143 5.38 -0.56 19.13
CA GLN A 143 5.86 0.48 18.22
C GLN A 143 7.38 0.57 18.21
N LEU A 144 7.94 1.18 17.17
CA LEU A 144 9.34 1.61 17.15
C LEU A 144 9.48 3.04 17.67
N SER A 145 10.43 3.25 18.58
CA SER A 145 10.85 4.59 18.96
C SER A 145 11.46 5.32 17.75
N GLY A 146 11.58 6.64 17.82
CA GLY A 146 12.25 7.39 16.74
C GLY A 146 13.70 6.94 16.53
N GLU A 147 14.40 6.56 17.60
CA GLU A 147 15.77 6.03 17.53
C GLU A 147 15.83 4.68 16.81
N GLU A 148 14.89 3.77 17.11
CA GLU A 148 14.82 2.44 16.49
C GLU A 148 14.37 2.50 15.03
N GLN A 149 13.59 3.52 14.63
CA GLN A 149 13.27 3.78 13.23
C GLN A 149 14.49 4.22 12.42
N VAL A 150 15.32 5.10 13.00
CA VAL A 150 16.59 5.50 12.39
C VAL A 150 17.52 4.30 12.32
N ALA A 151 17.63 3.53 13.40
CA ALA A 151 18.43 2.32 13.42
C ALA A 151 17.99 1.32 12.34
N LEU A 152 16.69 1.07 12.18
CA LEU A 152 16.17 0.20 11.13
C LEU A 152 16.62 0.65 9.72
N THR A 153 16.53 1.96 9.45
CA THR A 153 16.97 2.55 8.18
C THR A 153 18.47 2.35 7.98
N ASP A 154 19.27 2.66 9.01
CA ASP A 154 20.73 2.52 8.99
C ASP A 154 21.15 1.06 8.77
N ARG A 155 20.43 0.08 9.34
CA ARG A 155 20.72 -1.35 9.15
C ARG A 155 20.49 -1.83 7.72
N PHE A 156 19.59 -1.20 6.97
CA PHE A 156 19.38 -1.52 5.56
C PHE A 156 20.30 -0.73 4.62
N SER A 157 20.96 0.33 5.07
CA SER A 157 21.87 1.14 4.22
C SER A 157 22.94 0.30 3.51
N GLU A 158 23.59 -0.62 4.22
CA GLU A 158 24.59 -1.54 3.62
C GLU A 158 23.96 -2.48 2.58
N ASP A 159 22.71 -2.90 2.78
CA ASP A 159 22.01 -3.76 1.83
C ASP A 159 21.59 -2.98 0.58
N TYR A 160 21.19 -1.71 0.71
CA TYR A 160 20.96 -0.82 -0.41
C TYR A 160 22.23 -0.58 -1.23
N GLU A 161 23.38 -0.41 -0.57
CA GLU A 161 24.68 -0.31 -1.26
C GLU A 161 25.01 -1.58 -2.05
N ARG A 162 24.76 -2.76 -1.47
CA ARG A 162 24.94 -4.05 -2.16
C ARG A 162 24.03 -4.18 -3.40
N ILE A 163 22.77 -3.80 -3.27
CA ILE A 163 21.80 -3.79 -4.39
C ILE A 163 22.25 -2.79 -5.47
N GLY A 164 22.66 -1.58 -5.08
CA GLY A 164 23.17 -0.58 -6.02
C GLY A 164 24.42 -1.04 -6.78
N ALA A 165 25.37 -1.67 -6.09
CA ALA A 165 26.56 -2.26 -6.70
C ALA A 165 26.21 -3.36 -7.71
N PHE A 166 25.22 -4.19 -7.39
CA PHE A 166 24.71 -5.22 -8.31
C PHE A 166 24.17 -4.61 -9.61
N PHE A 167 23.34 -3.58 -9.54
CA PHE A 167 22.80 -2.93 -10.75
C PHE A 167 23.89 -2.27 -11.59
N LEU A 168 24.87 -1.62 -10.96
CA LEU A 168 26.02 -1.04 -11.66
C LEU A 168 26.84 -2.11 -12.41
N GLU A 169 27.05 -3.29 -11.81
CA GLU A 169 27.75 -4.39 -12.47
C GLU A 169 26.94 -4.94 -13.66
N GLN A 170 25.63 -5.08 -13.51
CA GLN A 170 24.75 -5.54 -14.59
C GLN A 170 24.74 -4.57 -15.77
N GLU A 171 24.69 -3.27 -15.50
CA GLU A 171 24.78 -2.23 -16.54
C GLU A 171 26.11 -2.28 -17.29
N GLN A 172 27.23 -2.40 -16.56
CA GLN A 172 28.57 -2.51 -17.17
C GLN A 172 28.68 -3.75 -18.06
N LYS A 173 28.15 -4.90 -17.62
CA LYS A 173 28.10 -6.13 -18.43
C LYS A 173 27.26 -5.94 -19.69
N ALA A 174 26.10 -5.29 -19.57
CA ALA A 174 25.25 -5.01 -20.72
C ALA A 174 25.98 -4.11 -21.74
N GLN A 175 26.65 -3.04 -21.27
CA GLN A 175 27.44 -2.14 -22.11
C GLN A 175 28.63 -2.84 -22.77
N ALA A 176 29.30 -3.76 -22.07
CA ALA A 176 30.42 -4.53 -22.61
C ALA A 176 30.01 -5.56 -23.68
N CYS A 177 28.74 -6.00 -23.69
CA CYS A 177 28.20 -6.90 -24.71
C CYS A 177 27.84 -6.21 -26.04
N PHE A 178 27.90 -4.88 -26.12
CA PHE A 178 27.74 -4.15 -27.38
C PHE A 178 29.10 -3.96 -28.07
N PRO A 179 29.27 -4.39 -29.34
CA PRO A 179 30.54 -4.23 -30.04
C PRO A 179 30.84 -2.74 -30.33
N PRO A 180 32.12 -2.32 -30.29
CA PRO A 180 32.52 -0.97 -30.65
C PRO A 180 32.39 -0.80 -32.17
N GLY A 181 31.23 -0.35 -32.67
CA GLY A 181 31.06 -0.13 -34.11
C GLY A 181 29.70 0.32 -34.62
N SER A 182 28.60 0.14 -33.89
CA SER A 182 27.30 0.69 -34.30
C SER A 182 27.07 2.04 -33.63
N ARG A 183 27.57 3.10 -34.27
CA ARG A 183 27.25 4.50 -33.96
C ARG A 183 26.00 4.86 -34.78
N PRO A 184 24.81 5.09 -34.18
CA PRO A 184 23.75 5.80 -34.87
C PRO A 184 24.05 7.29 -34.78
N ASP A 185 24.14 7.96 -35.93
CA ASP A 185 24.17 9.42 -35.98
C ASP A 185 22.86 10.00 -35.37
N SER A 186 23.02 11.00 -34.50
CA SER A 186 21.99 11.78 -33.77
C SER A 186 20.89 12.40 -34.66
N PRO A 187 19.83 13.02 -34.09
CA PRO A 187 19.17 12.83 -32.80
C PRO A 187 17.64 12.70 -32.93
N ALA A 188 17.00 11.85 -32.13
CA ALA A 188 15.58 12.00 -31.84
C ALA A 188 15.36 11.52 -30.40
N SER A 189 14.71 12.34 -29.59
CA SER A 189 14.34 12.07 -28.21
C SER A 189 13.72 10.68 -28.07
N VAL A 190 14.48 9.72 -27.55
CA VAL A 190 13.93 8.48 -27.03
C VAL A 190 13.98 8.64 -25.52
N ALA A 191 12.80 8.75 -24.93
CA ALA A 191 12.60 8.77 -23.50
C ALA A 191 13.39 7.60 -22.88
N THR A 192 14.23 7.93 -21.92
CA THR A 192 14.83 6.96 -21.00
C THR A 192 13.68 6.30 -20.23
N ASP A 193 13.31 5.10 -20.66
CA ASP A 193 12.45 4.21 -19.89
C ASP A 193 13.34 3.64 -18.77
N THR A 194 13.27 4.28 -17.61
CA THR A 194 13.92 3.83 -16.38
C THR A 194 13.33 2.47 -16.04
N HIS A 195 14.13 1.40 -16.14
CA HIS A 195 13.72 0.07 -15.70
C HIS A 195 13.78 0.01 -14.17
N GLU A 196 12.92 0.79 -13.50
CA GLU A 196 12.45 0.43 -12.17
C GLU A 196 11.63 -0.85 -12.31
N LYS A 197 11.94 -1.85 -11.48
CA LYS A 197 11.09 -3.03 -11.34
C LYS A 197 9.70 -2.49 -11.02
N PRO A 198 8.67 -2.79 -11.83
CA PRO A 198 7.40 -2.11 -11.67
C PRO A 198 6.90 -2.42 -10.27
N THR A 199 6.80 -1.39 -9.45
CA THR A 199 6.10 -1.49 -8.17
C THR A 199 4.69 -2.00 -8.50
N THR A 200 3.99 -2.63 -7.56
CA THR A 200 2.60 -3.10 -7.79
C THR A 200 1.75 -2.01 -8.49
N GLY A 201 1.98 -0.72 -8.19
CA GLY A 201 1.39 0.43 -8.90
C GLY A 201 1.67 0.56 -10.41
N ASP A 202 2.82 0.15 -10.93
CA ASP A 202 3.19 0.30 -12.35
C ASP A 202 2.63 -0.82 -13.24
N LEU A 203 2.52 -2.04 -12.69
CA LEU A 203 1.79 -3.14 -13.34
C LEU A 203 0.29 -2.82 -13.41
N LEU A 204 -0.26 -2.26 -12.33
CA LEU A 204 -1.66 -1.88 -12.21
C LEU A 204 -2.04 -0.76 -13.20
N ASN A 205 -1.18 0.24 -13.41
CA ASN A 205 -1.42 1.31 -14.41
C ASN A 205 -1.53 0.78 -15.85
N LYS A 206 -0.83 -0.32 -16.20
CA LYS A 206 -0.91 -0.93 -17.54
C LYS A 206 -2.15 -1.81 -17.74
N LEU A 207 -2.74 -2.32 -16.66
CA LEU A 207 -3.85 -3.30 -16.68
C LEU A 207 -5.25 -2.66 -16.68
N LEU A 208 -5.35 -1.34 -16.52
CA LEU A 208 -6.64 -0.67 -16.39
C LEU A 208 -7.43 -0.63 -17.70
N SER A 209 -8.56 -1.34 -17.72
CA SER A 209 -9.52 -1.25 -18.82
C SER A 209 -10.22 0.12 -18.82
N THR A 210 -10.56 0.62 -20.01
CA THR A 210 -11.32 1.87 -20.17
C THR A 210 -12.70 1.80 -19.51
N ALA A 211 -13.28 0.61 -19.39
CA ALA A 211 -14.54 0.36 -18.69
C ALA A 211 -14.42 0.59 -17.18
N TYR A 212 -13.36 0.06 -16.55
CA TYR A 212 -13.07 0.29 -15.15
C TYR A 212 -12.81 1.78 -14.86
N LEU A 213 -12.02 2.46 -15.70
CA LEU A 213 -11.73 3.89 -15.54
C LEU A 213 -13.00 4.75 -15.56
N ARG A 214 -13.93 4.44 -16.47
CA ARG A 214 -15.22 5.13 -16.54
C ARG A 214 -16.06 4.87 -15.29
N TYR A 215 -16.16 3.61 -14.88
CA TYR A 215 -16.94 3.19 -13.72
C TYR A 215 -16.41 3.81 -12.41
N ALA A 216 -15.11 3.70 -12.14
CA ALA A 216 -14.47 4.28 -10.96
C ALA A 216 -14.67 5.80 -10.86
N LYS A 217 -14.75 6.49 -12.00
CA LYS A 217 -14.99 7.93 -12.08
C LYS A 217 -16.45 8.30 -11.79
N GLU A 218 -17.40 7.49 -12.24
CA GLU A 218 -18.83 7.70 -12.03
C GLU A 218 -19.25 7.41 -10.58
N GLU A 219 -18.68 6.38 -9.96
CA GLU A 219 -19.02 5.94 -8.59
C GLU A 219 -18.20 6.63 -7.48
N GLY A 220 -17.20 7.44 -7.83
CA GLY A 220 -16.41 8.20 -6.85
C GLY A 220 -15.44 7.35 -6.02
N VAL A 221 -15.05 6.20 -6.54
CA VAL A 221 -14.17 5.22 -5.89
C VAL A 221 -12.71 5.69 -5.82
N MET A 222 -12.37 6.73 -6.59
CA MET A 222 -11.02 7.26 -6.71
C MET A 222 -10.55 8.10 -5.49
N THR A 223 -11.38 8.28 -4.46
CA THR A 223 -11.03 9.11 -3.29
C THR A 223 -11.49 8.49 -1.97
N SER A 224 -10.79 8.84 -0.89
CA SER A 224 -11.12 8.41 0.48
C SER A 224 -12.39 9.07 1.05
N SER A 225 -12.90 10.10 0.38
CA SER A 225 -14.10 10.84 0.79
C SER A 225 -15.38 10.05 0.50
N PRO A 226 -16.43 10.19 1.33
CA PRO A 226 -17.71 9.54 1.08
C PRO A 226 -18.36 10.08 -0.21
N SER A 227 -18.99 9.20 -0.98
CA SER A 227 -19.69 9.56 -2.22
C SER A 227 -20.79 10.60 -1.94
N ARG A 228 -20.79 11.69 -2.70
CA ARG A 228 -21.71 12.84 -2.55
C ARG A 228 -23.19 12.57 -2.85
N ARG A 229 -23.61 11.31 -3.04
CA ARG A 229 -24.93 10.97 -3.60
C ARG A 229 -26.12 11.15 -2.62
N ASP A 230 -25.90 11.49 -1.36
CA ASP A 230 -26.97 11.55 -0.34
C ASP A 230 -27.43 12.96 0.12
N ASP A 231 -27.12 14.05 -0.60
CA ASP A 231 -27.68 15.39 -0.31
C ASP A 231 -28.69 15.87 -1.36
N ALA A 232 -29.41 14.95 -2.00
CA ALA A 232 -30.50 15.26 -2.93
C ALA A 232 -31.88 15.23 -2.25
N SER A 233 -32.04 15.88 -1.09
CA SER A 233 -33.38 16.23 -0.60
C SER A 233 -33.38 17.52 0.21
N SER A 234 -33.19 18.64 -0.48
CA SER A 234 -33.69 19.96 -0.04
C SER A 234 -34.03 20.79 -1.27
N ARG A 235 -35.21 20.51 -1.84
CA ARG A 235 -35.86 21.43 -2.77
C ARG A 235 -36.28 22.67 -1.99
N SER A 236 -35.50 23.74 -2.12
CA SER A 236 -35.92 25.08 -1.73
C SER A 236 -35.95 25.94 -2.98
N ASN A 237 -37.16 26.18 -3.47
CA ASN A 237 -37.44 27.20 -4.48
C ASN A 237 -37.13 28.59 -3.90
N SER A 238 -36.23 29.33 -4.53
CA SER A 238 -36.25 30.79 -4.49
C SER A 238 -35.49 31.35 -5.68
N ALA A 239 -36.22 32.09 -6.50
CA ALA A 239 -35.77 32.75 -7.71
C ALA A 239 -34.97 34.04 -7.44
N SER A 240 -34.26 34.50 -8.48
CA SER A 240 -33.64 35.83 -8.68
C SER A 240 -32.36 36.07 -7.85
N ASP A 241 -31.28 36.70 -8.32
CA ASP A 241 -31.05 37.54 -9.50
C ASP A 241 -29.52 37.64 -9.75
N ASN A 242 -29.14 38.12 -10.94
CA ASN A 242 -27.79 38.27 -11.50
C ASN A 242 -26.66 38.74 -10.56
N SER A 243 -25.43 38.23 -10.77
CA SER A 243 -24.24 39.03 -11.12
C SER A 243 -22.95 38.21 -11.28
N ALA A 244 -22.29 38.44 -12.42
CA ALA A 244 -20.85 38.39 -12.67
C ALA A 244 -20.04 37.16 -12.23
N ALA A 245 -19.62 36.38 -13.23
CA ALA A 245 -18.49 35.46 -13.12
C ALA A 245 -17.19 36.21 -12.78
N PRO A 246 -16.43 35.79 -11.76
CA PRO A 246 -14.99 35.96 -11.77
C PRO A 246 -14.37 34.70 -12.37
N ALA A 247 -13.68 34.86 -13.49
CA ALA A 247 -12.68 33.89 -13.92
C ALA A 247 -11.57 33.89 -12.87
N SER A 248 -11.62 32.95 -11.92
CA SER A 248 -10.56 32.73 -10.94
C SER A 248 -9.64 31.63 -11.44
N SER A 249 -8.59 32.06 -12.15
CA SER A 249 -7.37 31.31 -12.38
C SER A 249 -6.75 30.93 -11.01
N THR A 250 -7.09 29.74 -10.52
CA THR A 250 -6.51 29.13 -9.31
C THR A 250 -6.22 27.66 -9.60
N SER A 251 -5.30 27.39 -10.53
CA SER A 251 -4.97 26.00 -10.89
C SER A 251 -3.45 25.80 -10.83
N SER A 252 -2.98 25.49 -9.63
CA SER A 252 -1.77 24.70 -9.38
C SER A 252 -1.65 24.35 -7.88
N LEU A 253 -2.11 25.23 -6.97
CA LEU A 253 -2.11 24.93 -5.53
C LEU A 253 -3.26 24.00 -5.08
N GLY A 254 -4.35 23.92 -5.85
CA GLY A 254 -5.49 23.06 -5.52
C GLY A 254 -5.17 21.57 -5.68
N SER A 255 -4.47 21.19 -6.75
CA SER A 255 -4.11 19.79 -7.04
C SER A 255 -3.17 19.21 -5.98
N ASP A 256 -2.17 20.00 -5.55
CA ASP A 256 -1.16 19.54 -4.60
C ASP A 256 -1.75 19.38 -3.19
N LEU A 257 -2.70 20.25 -2.82
CA LEU A 257 -3.46 20.11 -1.57
C LEU A 257 -4.44 18.94 -1.63
N ASP A 258 -5.10 18.72 -2.77
CA ASP A 258 -6.01 17.59 -2.93
C ASP A 258 -5.29 16.25 -2.84
N ASP A 259 -4.03 16.15 -3.28
CA ASP A 259 -3.22 14.94 -3.15
C ASP A 259 -2.87 14.63 -1.69
N VAL A 260 -2.43 15.66 -0.95
CA VAL A 260 -2.13 15.57 0.49
C VAL A 260 -3.32 15.05 1.32
N PHE A 261 -4.56 15.34 0.90
CA PHE A 261 -5.78 14.90 1.56
C PHE A 261 -6.41 13.64 0.95
N GLY A 262 -5.78 12.99 -0.03
CA GLY A 262 -6.34 11.81 -0.69
C GLY A 262 -7.60 12.09 -1.50
N ARG A 263 -7.75 13.33 -1.96
CA ARG A 263 -8.87 13.82 -2.78
C ARG A 263 -8.54 13.88 -4.27
N THR A 264 -7.26 13.80 -4.63
CA THR A 264 -6.86 13.62 -6.02
C THR A 264 -7.41 12.30 -6.53
N PRO A 265 -8.29 12.30 -7.54
CA PRO A 265 -8.86 11.07 -8.07
C PRO A 265 -7.77 10.24 -8.75
N ASP A 266 -7.40 9.12 -8.13
CA ASP A 266 -6.46 8.16 -8.70
C ASP A 266 -7.21 6.88 -9.11
N PRO A 267 -7.25 6.54 -10.41
CA PRO A 267 -7.92 5.34 -10.88
C PRO A 267 -7.32 4.05 -10.34
N THR A 268 -6.04 4.03 -9.97
CA THR A 268 -5.40 2.85 -9.39
C THR A 268 -5.84 2.57 -7.96
N THR A 269 -6.48 3.55 -7.29
CA THR A 269 -6.96 3.44 -5.90
C THR A 269 -7.83 2.20 -5.65
N GLY A 270 -8.74 1.89 -6.57
CA GLY A 270 -9.64 0.74 -6.42
C GLY A 270 -8.92 -0.62 -6.50
N LEU A 271 -7.69 -0.64 -7.01
CA LEU A 271 -6.82 -1.83 -7.09
C LEU A 271 -5.88 -1.96 -5.89
N ILE A 272 -5.71 -0.89 -5.11
CA ILE A 272 -4.98 -0.97 -3.86
C ILE A 272 -5.82 -1.81 -2.89
N PRO A 273 -5.27 -2.88 -2.29
CA PRO A 273 -6.04 -3.77 -1.43
C PRO A 273 -6.62 -3.02 -0.23
N LEU A 274 -7.90 -3.26 0.06
CA LEU A 274 -8.59 -2.72 1.24
C LEU A 274 -8.49 -3.71 2.39
N VAL A 275 -7.90 -3.27 3.50
CA VAL A 275 -7.62 -4.12 4.67
C VAL A 275 -8.31 -3.60 5.93
N ASP A 276 -8.66 -4.54 6.80
CA ASP A 276 -8.91 -4.27 8.20
C ASP A 276 -7.59 -4.33 8.99
N ALA A 277 -7.40 -3.41 9.94
CA ALA A 277 -6.21 -3.37 10.78
C ALA A 277 -6.55 -3.39 12.28
N TRP A 278 -5.78 -4.14 13.06
CA TRP A 278 -5.90 -4.22 14.53
C TRP A 278 -4.53 -3.98 15.17
N MET A 279 -4.47 -3.06 16.13
CA MET A 279 -3.22 -2.64 16.75
C MET A 279 -2.74 -3.64 17.82
N ASP A 280 -3.68 -4.32 18.49
CA ASP A 280 -3.41 -5.36 19.47
C ASP A 280 -3.03 -6.68 18.78
N ILE A 281 -1.81 -6.71 18.23
CA ILE A 281 -1.33 -7.79 17.37
C ILE A 281 -1.44 -9.19 18.02
N THR A 282 -1.34 -9.30 19.35
CA THR A 282 -1.44 -10.59 20.06
C THR A 282 -2.86 -11.14 20.18
N GLU A 283 -3.89 -10.31 20.00
CA GLU A 283 -5.28 -10.77 19.98
C GLU A 283 -5.66 -11.40 18.63
N HIS A 284 -4.90 -11.07 17.58
CA HIS A 284 -5.20 -11.43 16.20
C HIS A 284 -4.20 -12.40 15.57
N LEU A 285 -3.00 -12.53 16.14
CA LEU A 285 -1.91 -13.34 15.60
C LEU A 285 -1.24 -14.19 16.67
N ARG A 286 -0.69 -15.32 16.23
CA ARG A 286 0.18 -16.20 17.00
C ARG A 286 1.48 -16.39 16.24
N ALA A 287 2.60 -16.47 16.95
CA ALA A 287 3.93 -16.53 16.33
C ALA A 287 4.09 -17.65 15.27
N ASP A 288 3.43 -18.79 15.48
CA ASP A 288 3.46 -19.97 14.61
C ASP A 288 2.47 -19.91 13.43
N ALA A 289 1.60 -18.91 13.41
CA ALA A 289 0.53 -18.76 12.43
C ALA A 289 0.65 -17.49 11.58
N ILE A 290 1.73 -16.70 11.74
CA ILE A 290 1.99 -15.53 10.89
C ILE A 290 2.40 -16.02 9.49
N PRO A 291 1.61 -15.72 8.44
CA PRO A 291 1.92 -16.15 7.07
C PRO A 291 3.15 -15.43 6.52
N SER A 292 3.73 -15.97 5.45
CA SER A 292 4.83 -15.33 4.72
C SER A 292 4.34 -14.09 3.96
N PRO A 293 5.16 -13.03 3.83
CA PRO A 293 4.84 -11.87 2.99
C PRO A 293 4.41 -12.23 1.56
N ASP A 294 5.12 -13.17 0.90
CA ASP A 294 4.80 -13.65 -0.45
C ASP A 294 3.35 -14.18 -0.61
N GLU A 295 2.72 -14.63 0.48
CA GLU A 295 1.34 -15.14 0.43
C GLU A 295 0.32 -14.00 0.33
N LEU A 296 0.63 -12.81 0.84
CA LEU A 296 -0.24 -11.64 0.70
C LEU A 296 -0.29 -11.19 -0.76
N GLU A 297 0.85 -11.17 -1.45
CA GLU A 297 0.90 -10.81 -2.87
C GLU A 297 0.01 -11.73 -3.70
N GLN A 298 0.09 -13.05 -3.46
CA GLN A 298 -0.77 -14.04 -4.11
C GLN A 298 -2.25 -13.84 -3.79
N GLU A 299 -2.58 -13.53 -2.53
CA GLU A 299 -3.96 -13.27 -2.11
C GLU A 299 -4.52 -12.00 -2.79
N VAL A 300 -3.71 -10.94 -2.89
CA VAL A 300 -4.09 -9.70 -3.59
C VAL A 300 -4.29 -9.96 -5.09
N GLU A 301 -3.39 -10.72 -5.72
CA GLU A 301 -3.53 -11.14 -7.12
C GLU A 301 -4.82 -11.96 -7.33
N GLU A 302 -5.10 -12.94 -6.47
CA GLU A 302 -6.33 -13.75 -6.56
C GLU A 302 -7.59 -12.90 -6.45
N VAL A 303 -7.60 -11.93 -5.53
CA VAL A 303 -8.74 -11.03 -5.32
C VAL A 303 -8.94 -10.06 -6.50
N ILE A 304 -7.86 -9.56 -7.08
CA ILE A 304 -7.93 -8.73 -8.29
C ILE A 304 -8.37 -9.59 -9.48
N ASP A 305 -7.80 -10.77 -9.66
CA ASP A 305 -8.12 -11.62 -10.81
C ASP A 305 -9.58 -12.11 -10.77
N THR A 306 -10.06 -12.53 -9.61
CA THR A 306 -11.46 -12.96 -9.43
C THR A 306 -12.45 -11.81 -9.53
N GLY A 307 -12.09 -10.60 -9.07
CA GLY A 307 -12.95 -9.42 -9.13
C GLY A 307 -13.00 -8.72 -10.51
N PHE A 308 -11.98 -8.87 -11.35
CA PHE A 308 -11.86 -8.11 -12.61
C PHE A 308 -11.93 -8.95 -13.90
N TYR A 309 -11.63 -10.25 -13.88
CA TYR A 309 -11.69 -11.07 -15.11
C TYR A 309 -13.03 -11.72 -15.40
N ASP A 310 -13.96 -11.84 -14.43
CA ASP A 310 -15.33 -12.32 -14.70
C ASP A 310 -16.34 -11.20 -14.99
N ALA A 311 -15.86 -10.11 -15.60
CA ALA A 311 -16.71 -9.11 -16.25
C ALA A 311 -17.31 -9.61 -17.59
N SER A 312 -17.41 -10.93 -17.79
CA SER A 312 -18.02 -11.56 -18.96
C SER A 312 -19.54 -11.31 -19.04
N TRP A 313 -20.15 -10.84 -17.94
CA TRP A 313 -21.56 -10.45 -17.86
C TRP A 313 -21.85 -8.98 -18.20
N LEU A 314 -20.84 -8.13 -18.38
CA LEU A 314 -21.02 -6.74 -18.85
C LEU A 314 -21.23 -6.65 -20.38
N ALA A 315 -21.35 -7.79 -21.06
CA ALA A 315 -21.59 -7.89 -22.50
C ALA A 315 -22.95 -8.51 -22.88
N THR A 316 -23.97 -8.41 -22.02
CA THR A 316 -25.37 -8.71 -22.38
C THR A 316 -26.35 -7.64 -21.92
#